data_AF-A0A2M9G4Y3-F1
#
_entry.id   AF-A0A2M9G4Y3-F1
#
_cell.length_a   1.000
_cell.length_b   1.000
_cell.length_c   1.000
_cell.angle_alpha   90.00
_cell.angle_beta   90.00
_cell.angle_gamma   90.00
#
_symmetry.space_group_name_H-M   'P 1'
#
loop_
_entity.id
_entity.type
_entity.pdbx_description
1 polymer ?
#
loop_
_entity_poly.entity_id
_entity_poly.type
_entity_poly.pdbx_seq_one_letter_code
_entity_poly.pdbx_strand_id
1 'polypeptide(L)'
;MAAPPPVSFRPSYRPPGAANRMHKALIGAPAGKPARPGEIRLGSAHEGGNAGACQMINRVRLYSGLVLFAFLATHLVNHALGIVSLQAMDGGREIFLFVWRSWAGTAVLLTATMAHVATGLASIYRRRTWRGITAAEVVQYITALAIPPLLVLHILANRGLHELHGLEDTYSWVLMGLWQLDPFEGLKQAALTIIAWIHGCLGVHMWLRLKPRYRPCAPALYTAALMVLVLGLAGFVSGGQEVSLRAQDPVWLQAYTQRTALPAEAAAWVYETRDATWTAMIAFIGLLGAARGAHYLWERRRNLVTIRYPDNRRAIVEPGVTVLEASRRAGIAHASVCGGRGRCSTCRIRVLEGWEKLPPPEDAERRVLRRIGAPEGVRLACQLRPEADLRVIPLVAEPAEVRDAYGRNGYAQGAERRIAILFADLRDFTRFAEGRLPYDVVFVINQYCRYMGRAVEANGGRLDKFIGDGVMALFGIESGPEDGARRALAAARDISVALDRMNQALADDLGQPMRIGIGVHVGDVIVGEMGYRDTVSLTAIGDAVNTASRLEAANKEFGSQLVLSAETAATAGLDMSGRTRRQVAIPGRDRTVDAFVLNSAADLPESGGGTKS
;
A
#
# COMPACT_ATOMS: atom_id res chain seq x y z
N MET A 1 -25.21 -54.45 49.82
CA MET A 1 -24.85 -53.12 49.27
C MET A 1 -25.01 -53.21 47.76
N ALA A 2 -26.15 -52.75 47.26
CA ALA A 2 -26.57 -52.87 45.87
C ALA A 2 -26.44 -51.50 45.18
N ALA A 3 -25.82 -51.49 44.00
CA ALA A 3 -25.65 -50.29 43.19
C ALA A 3 -26.99 -49.86 42.56
N PRO A 4 -27.33 -48.56 42.59
CA PRO A 4 -28.56 -48.06 41.95
C PRO A 4 -28.43 -47.98 40.41
N PRO A 5 -29.56 -48.06 39.68
CA PRO A 5 -29.62 -48.18 38.22
C PRO A 5 -29.38 -46.86 37.46
N PRO A 6 -29.11 -46.89 36.15
CA PRO A 6 -28.77 -45.71 35.35
C PRO A 6 -30.00 -44.84 35.05
N VAL A 7 -29.84 -43.52 35.24
CA VAL A 7 -30.86 -42.51 34.94
C VAL A 7 -30.75 -42.08 33.47
N SER A 8 -31.80 -42.34 32.70
CA SER A 8 -31.97 -41.91 31.31
C SER A 8 -32.35 -40.43 31.22
N PHE A 9 -31.58 -39.63 30.48
CA PHE A 9 -31.99 -38.27 30.08
C PHE A 9 -32.46 -38.28 28.63
N ARG A 10 -33.78 -38.12 28.41
CA ARG A 10 -34.38 -37.80 27.11
C ARG A 10 -34.48 -36.27 26.95
N PRO A 11 -34.10 -35.67 25.82
CA PRO A 11 -34.40 -34.27 25.55
C PRO A 11 -35.86 -34.11 25.07
N SER A 12 -36.63 -33.28 25.75
CA SER A 12 -37.99 -32.89 25.33
C SER A 12 -37.93 -31.83 24.23
N TYR A 13 -38.19 -32.22 22.98
CA TYR A 13 -38.44 -31.30 21.88
C TYR A 13 -39.95 -31.12 21.69
N ARG A 14 -40.46 -29.90 21.91
CA ARG A 14 -41.83 -29.48 21.53
C ARG A 14 -41.73 -28.46 20.40
N PRO A 15 -42.38 -28.67 19.25
CA PRO A 15 -42.53 -27.62 18.24
C PRO A 15 -43.78 -26.79 18.55
N PRO A 16 -43.78 -25.47 18.34
CA PRO A 16 -45.02 -24.72 18.25
C PRO A 16 -45.48 -24.63 16.79
N GLY A 17 -46.60 -25.30 16.51
CA GLY A 17 -47.43 -25.04 15.34
C GLY A 17 -48.18 -23.72 15.45
N ALA A 18 -48.66 -23.27 14.30
CA ALA A 18 -49.34 -22.01 14.05
C ALA A 18 -50.75 -21.90 14.66
N ALA A 19 -51.09 -20.68 15.15
CA ALA A 19 -52.40 -19.99 15.06
C ALA A 19 -52.29 -18.68 15.88
N ASN A 20 -52.06 -17.52 15.27
CA ASN A 20 -53.06 -16.63 14.67
C ASN A 20 -54.19 -16.20 15.63
N ARG A 21 -54.06 -15.01 16.25
CA ARG A 21 -54.95 -13.84 16.07
C ARG A 21 -54.74 -12.77 17.17
N MET A 22 -54.88 -11.53 16.73
CA MET A 22 -55.11 -10.29 17.50
C MET A 22 -53.92 -9.60 18.18
N HIS A 23 -53.21 -8.75 17.43
CA HIS A 23 -53.40 -7.31 17.63
C HIS A 23 -53.01 -6.50 16.41
N LYS A 24 -54.04 -5.81 15.88
CA LYS A 24 -54.07 -4.93 14.73
C LYS A 24 -53.93 -3.51 15.30
N ALA A 25 -52.78 -2.87 15.14
CA ALA A 25 -52.64 -1.42 15.26
C ALA A 25 -51.30 -0.99 14.67
N LEU A 26 -51.31 0.13 13.92
CA LEU A 26 -50.17 0.82 13.29
C LEU A 26 -49.81 0.37 11.87
N ILE A 27 -50.79 0.46 10.96
CA ILE A 27 -50.54 0.85 9.56
C ILE A 27 -51.25 2.17 9.34
N GLY A 28 -50.47 3.21 9.03
CA GLY A 28 -50.94 4.57 8.77
C GLY A 28 -49.79 5.48 8.38
N ALA A 29 -49.10 5.16 7.28
CA ALA A 29 -48.18 6.08 6.61
C ALA A 29 -48.88 6.58 5.33
N PRO A 30 -48.92 7.90 5.05
CA PRO A 30 -49.55 8.41 3.85
C PRO A 30 -48.69 8.05 2.62
N ALA A 31 -49.36 7.52 1.59
CA ALA A 31 -48.78 7.27 0.28
C ALA A 31 -48.29 8.59 -0.35
N GLY A 32 -46.98 8.77 -0.40
CA GLY A 32 -46.35 9.80 -1.23
C GLY A 32 -46.55 9.46 -2.71
N LYS A 33 -47.05 10.43 -3.48
CA LYS A 33 -47.33 10.34 -4.92
C LYS A 33 -46.10 9.84 -5.72
N PRO A 34 -46.28 9.08 -6.81
CA PRO A 34 -45.18 8.71 -7.68
C PRO A 34 -44.63 9.96 -8.40
N ALA A 35 -43.30 10.10 -8.39
CA ALA A 35 -42.58 11.17 -9.08
C ALA A 35 -42.78 11.05 -10.61
N ARG A 36 -43.07 12.18 -11.27
CA ARG A 36 -43.10 12.28 -12.74
C ARG A 36 -41.67 12.19 -13.29
N PRO A 37 -41.43 11.55 -14.44
CA PRO A 37 -40.12 11.54 -15.07
C PRO A 37 -39.89 12.89 -15.77
N GLY A 38 -38.88 13.68 -15.35
CA GLY A 38 -38.46 14.85 -16.12
C GLY A 38 -37.90 16.09 -15.41
N GLU A 39 -37.52 16.05 -14.12
CA GLU A 39 -36.85 17.20 -13.48
C GLU A 39 -35.42 16.87 -13.05
N ILE A 40 -34.47 17.28 -13.90
CA ILE A 40 -33.06 17.46 -13.50
C ILE A 40 -33.01 18.71 -12.62
N ARG A 41 -33.02 18.53 -11.30
CA ARG A 41 -32.57 19.59 -10.38
C ARG A 41 -31.05 19.62 -10.38
N LEU A 42 -30.50 20.53 -11.19
CA LEU A 42 -29.15 21.05 -11.04
C LEU A 42 -29.09 21.83 -9.70
N GLY A 43 -28.75 21.11 -8.63
CA GLY A 43 -28.48 21.67 -7.31
C GLY A 43 -27.07 22.24 -7.23
N SER A 44 -26.99 23.56 -7.48
CA SER A 44 -26.09 24.55 -6.88
C SER A 44 -24.65 24.16 -6.54
N ALA A 45 -23.73 24.72 -7.33
CA ALA A 45 -22.35 24.95 -7.00
C ALA A 45 -22.20 25.79 -5.71
N HIS A 46 -21.93 25.13 -4.58
CA HIS A 46 -21.22 25.77 -3.46
C HIS A 46 -20.45 24.80 -2.54
N GLU A 47 -20.46 23.48 -2.79
CA GLU A 47 -19.83 22.47 -1.90
C GLU A 47 -18.41 22.02 -2.31
N GLY A 48 -17.82 22.61 -3.36
CA GLY A 48 -16.52 22.18 -3.91
C GLY A 48 -15.25 22.77 -3.27
N GLY A 49 -15.36 23.81 -2.44
CA GLY A 49 -14.22 24.66 -2.05
C GLY A 49 -13.14 23.97 -1.21
N ASN A 50 -13.53 23.28 -0.13
CA ASN A 50 -12.55 22.73 0.83
C ASN A 50 -11.86 21.45 0.35
N ALA A 51 -12.55 20.60 -0.41
CA ALA A 51 -11.96 19.39 -1.00
C ALA A 51 -11.00 19.75 -2.16
N GLY A 52 -11.39 20.73 -2.99
CA GLY A 52 -10.55 21.26 -4.07
C GLY A 52 -9.27 21.90 -3.54
N ALA A 53 -9.36 22.70 -2.47
CA ALA A 53 -8.20 23.33 -1.84
C ALA A 53 -7.18 22.31 -1.28
N CYS A 54 -7.65 21.24 -0.63
CA CYS A 54 -6.75 20.21 -0.09
C CYS A 54 -6.05 19.40 -1.20
N GLN A 55 -6.79 19.06 -2.27
CA GLN A 55 -6.19 18.42 -3.45
C GLN A 55 -5.19 19.33 -4.16
N MET A 56 -5.49 20.64 -4.25
CA MET A 56 -4.60 21.64 -4.84
C MET A 56 -3.29 21.78 -4.06
N ILE A 57 -3.33 21.89 -2.73
CA ILE A 57 -2.12 21.97 -1.88
C ILE A 57 -1.23 20.73 -2.08
N ASN A 58 -1.82 19.54 -2.12
CA ASN A 58 -1.07 18.31 -2.33
C ASN A 58 -0.42 18.24 -3.73
N ARG A 59 -1.10 18.75 -4.77
CA ARG A 59 -0.54 18.85 -6.13
C ARG A 59 0.59 19.87 -6.17
N VAL A 60 0.40 21.07 -5.61
CA VAL A 60 1.43 22.11 -5.54
C VAL A 60 2.68 21.57 -4.87
N ARG A 61 2.55 20.92 -3.71
CA ARG A 61 3.68 20.32 -2.99
C ARG A 61 4.43 19.27 -3.81
N LEU A 62 3.70 18.44 -4.55
CA LEU A 62 4.29 17.40 -5.41
C LEU A 62 5.07 18.04 -6.57
N TYR A 63 4.43 18.93 -7.34
CA TYR A 63 5.08 19.54 -8.50
C TYR A 63 6.25 20.43 -8.12
N SER A 64 6.12 21.22 -7.05
CA SER A 64 7.24 22.00 -6.53
C SER A 64 8.38 21.10 -6.08
N GLY A 65 8.08 19.98 -5.39
CA GLY A 65 9.08 19.00 -5.00
C GLY A 65 9.77 18.33 -6.19
N LEU A 66 9.05 18.04 -7.27
CA LEU A 66 9.62 17.47 -8.50
C LEU A 66 10.57 18.44 -9.21
N VAL A 67 10.27 19.73 -9.22
CA VAL A 67 11.17 20.77 -9.76
C VAL A 67 12.47 20.81 -8.96
N LEU A 68 12.38 20.86 -7.62
CA LEU A 68 13.56 20.85 -6.75
C LEU A 68 14.36 19.55 -6.89
N PHE A 69 13.68 18.42 -7.04
CA PHE A 69 14.33 17.13 -7.26
C PHE A 69 15.05 17.08 -8.62
N ALA A 70 14.48 17.67 -9.67
CA ALA A 70 15.13 17.78 -10.97
C ALA A 70 16.37 18.68 -10.93
N PHE A 71 16.29 19.82 -10.22
CA PHE A 71 17.45 20.67 -9.97
C PHE A 71 18.56 19.88 -9.27
N LEU A 72 18.24 19.21 -8.15
CA LEU A 72 19.21 18.41 -7.40
C LEU A 72 19.79 17.27 -8.25
N ALA A 73 18.96 16.56 -9.01
CA ALA A 73 19.41 15.45 -9.86
C ALA A 73 20.38 15.91 -10.95
N THR A 74 20.05 17.00 -11.65
CA THR A 74 20.94 17.56 -12.68
C THR A 74 22.23 18.14 -12.07
N HIS A 75 22.16 18.69 -10.86
CA HIS A 75 23.34 19.13 -10.12
C HIS A 75 24.27 17.96 -9.75
N LEU A 76 23.72 16.84 -9.27
CA LEU A 76 24.48 15.63 -8.94
C LEU A 76 25.07 14.94 -10.17
N VAL A 77 24.34 14.92 -11.28
CA VAL A 77 24.88 14.46 -12.56
C VAL A 77 26.07 15.32 -12.98
N ASN A 78 26.02 16.63 -12.74
CA ASN A 78 27.17 17.49 -12.99
C ASN A 78 28.36 17.18 -12.06
N HIS A 79 28.12 16.92 -10.78
CA HIS A 79 29.18 16.49 -9.86
C HIS A 79 29.87 15.21 -10.31
N ALA A 80 29.13 14.25 -10.89
CA ALA A 80 29.70 13.00 -11.37
C ALA A 80 30.77 13.19 -12.45
N LEU A 81 30.76 14.32 -13.19
CA LEU A 81 31.80 14.65 -14.17
C LEU A 81 33.18 14.86 -13.51
N GLY A 82 33.25 15.06 -12.19
CA GLY A 82 34.51 15.17 -11.44
C GLY A 82 35.31 13.86 -11.39
N ILE A 83 34.69 12.74 -11.73
CA ILE A 83 35.39 11.47 -11.96
C ILE A 83 36.31 11.56 -13.20
N VAL A 84 35.95 12.41 -14.17
CA VAL A 84 36.73 12.63 -15.39
C VAL A 84 37.79 13.70 -15.15
N SER A 85 37.37 14.93 -14.79
CA SER A 85 38.26 16.03 -14.44
C SER A 85 37.49 17.27 -13.95
N LEU A 86 38.19 18.21 -13.32
CA LEU A 86 37.65 19.54 -13.01
C LEU A 86 37.13 20.28 -14.25
N GLN A 87 37.83 20.17 -15.38
CA GLN A 87 37.41 20.81 -16.63
C GLN A 87 36.08 20.24 -17.15
N ALA A 88 35.87 18.93 -17.00
CA ALA A 88 34.61 18.30 -17.36
C ALA A 88 33.45 18.79 -16.45
N MET A 89 33.70 18.95 -15.14
CA MET A 89 32.70 19.52 -14.22
C MET A 89 32.31 20.94 -14.61
N ASP A 90 33.29 21.79 -14.95
CA ASP A 90 33.04 23.17 -15.39
C ASP A 90 32.33 23.23 -16.75
N GLY A 91 32.68 22.36 -17.70
CA GLY A 91 31.96 22.26 -18.97
C GLY A 91 30.50 21.85 -18.81
N GLY A 92 30.21 20.89 -17.92
CA GLY A 92 28.83 20.56 -17.56
C GLY A 92 28.13 21.68 -16.76
N ARG A 93 28.88 22.42 -15.93
CA ARG A 93 28.38 23.56 -15.15
C ARG A 93 27.76 24.60 -16.06
N GLU A 94 28.37 24.91 -17.20
CA GLU A 94 27.81 25.86 -18.17
C GLU A 94 26.42 25.46 -18.64
N ILE A 95 26.21 24.18 -18.97
CA ILE A 95 24.91 23.64 -19.37
C ILE A 95 23.91 23.70 -18.20
N PHE A 96 24.35 23.32 -17.01
CA PHE A 96 23.54 23.36 -15.80
C PHE A 96 23.07 24.79 -15.49
N LEU A 97 23.97 25.77 -15.55
CA LEU A 97 23.67 27.17 -15.30
C LEU A 97 22.81 27.78 -16.40
N PHE A 98 23.03 27.41 -17.67
CA PHE A 98 22.19 27.84 -18.78
C PHE A 98 20.71 27.54 -18.52
N VAL A 99 20.40 26.37 -17.95
CA VAL A 99 19.02 26.01 -17.57
C VAL A 99 18.60 26.75 -16.32
N TRP A 100 19.32 26.58 -15.21
CA TRP A 100 18.82 26.93 -13.87
C TRP A 100 19.12 28.38 -13.43
N ARG A 101 20.07 29.06 -14.07
CA ARG A 101 20.32 30.50 -13.91
C ARG A 101 19.73 31.36 -15.02
N SER A 102 19.08 30.78 -16.03
CA SER A 102 18.19 31.56 -16.90
C SER A 102 17.12 32.28 -16.07
N TRP A 103 16.57 33.37 -16.59
CA TRP A 103 15.47 34.10 -15.92
C TRP A 103 14.29 33.15 -15.62
N ALA A 104 13.96 32.28 -16.58
CA ALA A 104 12.86 31.32 -16.46
C ALA A 104 13.19 30.23 -15.44
N GLY A 105 14.39 29.64 -15.51
CA GLY A 105 14.85 28.64 -14.56
C GLY A 105 14.89 29.17 -13.13
N THR A 106 15.37 30.40 -12.95
CA THR A 106 15.39 31.09 -11.65
C THR A 106 13.98 31.33 -11.11
N ALA A 107 13.07 31.87 -11.94
CA ALA A 107 11.69 32.09 -11.53
C ALA A 107 10.98 30.79 -11.11
N VAL A 108 11.18 29.72 -11.88
CA VAL A 108 10.65 28.38 -11.58
C VAL A 108 11.24 27.83 -10.28
N LEU A 109 12.55 27.92 -10.09
CA LEU A 109 13.23 27.38 -8.91
C LEU A 109 12.84 28.11 -7.62
N LEU A 110 12.79 29.44 -7.64
CA LEU A 110 12.39 30.25 -6.48
C LEU A 110 10.93 30.00 -6.12
N THR A 111 10.03 30.00 -7.12
CA THR A 111 8.61 29.72 -6.90
C THR A 111 8.39 28.32 -6.35
N ALA A 112 9.09 27.32 -6.90
CA ALA A 112 9.03 25.95 -6.40
C ALA A 112 9.56 25.85 -4.96
N THR A 113 10.69 26.49 -4.65
CA THR A 113 11.27 26.50 -3.31
C THR A 113 10.28 27.08 -2.29
N MET A 114 9.75 28.27 -2.56
CA MET A 114 8.79 28.94 -1.68
C MET A 114 7.53 28.10 -1.49
N ALA A 115 6.95 27.59 -2.59
CA ALA A 115 5.74 26.77 -2.54
C ALA A 115 5.97 25.44 -1.80
N HIS A 116 7.12 24.79 -2.00
CA HIS A 116 7.45 23.52 -1.35
C HIS A 116 7.61 23.70 0.16
N VAL A 117 8.37 24.71 0.58
CA VAL A 117 8.58 25.04 2.00
C VAL A 117 7.27 25.44 2.66
N ALA A 118 6.50 26.35 2.05
CA ALA A 118 5.23 26.83 2.60
C ALA A 118 4.21 25.68 2.76
N THR A 119 4.05 24.84 1.74
CA THR A 119 3.11 23.70 1.81
C THR A 119 3.60 22.60 2.76
N GLY A 120 4.92 22.41 2.91
CA GLY A 120 5.52 21.53 3.91
C GLY A 120 5.23 22.00 5.34
N LEU A 121 5.50 23.27 5.64
CA LEU A 121 5.22 23.88 6.95
C LEU A 121 3.73 23.90 7.26
N ALA A 122 2.87 24.22 6.29
CA ALA A 122 1.42 24.14 6.44
C ALA A 122 0.95 22.71 6.75
N SER A 123 1.60 21.69 6.17
CA SER A 123 1.32 20.28 6.47
C SER A 123 1.69 19.92 7.92
N ILE A 124 2.77 20.47 8.46
CA ILE A 124 3.16 20.28 9.87
C ILE A 124 2.17 21.01 10.78
N TYR A 125 1.85 22.27 10.47
CA TYR A 125 0.93 23.10 11.26
C TYR A 125 -0.49 22.50 11.32
N ARG A 126 -1.05 22.08 10.18
CA ARG A 126 -2.41 21.52 10.13
C ARG A 126 -2.55 20.15 10.78
N ARG A 127 -1.44 19.46 11.07
CA ARG A 127 -1.48 18.10 11.63
C ARG A 127 -2.00 18.15 13.07
N ARG A 128 -3.15 17.51 13.32
CA ARG A 128 -3.84 17.51 14.62
C ARG A 128 -3.20 16.58 15.67
N THR A 129 -2.70 15.42 15.26
CA THR A 129 -2.08 14.41 16.16
C THR A 129 -0.79 13.83 15.56
N TRP A 130 0.15 13.47 16.44
CA TRP A 130 1.41 12.78 16.07
C TRP A 130 1.34 11.27 16.29
N ARG A 131 0.26 10.77 16.89
CA ARG A 131 0.02 9.33 17.10
C ARG A 131 -0.35 8.67 15.77
N GLY A 132 0.33 7.56 15.44
CA GLY A 132 0.13 6.83 14.17
C GLY A 132 0.97 7.32 12.99
N ILE A 133 1.96 8.20 13.22
CA ILE A 133 2.94 8.56 12.20
C ILE A 133 3.84 7.36 11.88
N THR A 134 4.05 7.11 10.60
CA THR A 134 4.97 6.05 10.16
C THR A 134 6.43 6.50 10.29
N ALA A 135 7.37 5.58 10.46
CA ALA A 135 8.80 5.90 10.51
C ALA A 135 9.24 6.67 9.25
N ALA A 136 8.71 6.30 8.07
CA ALA A 136 8.97 7.00 6.82
C ALA A 136 8.52 8.47 6.85
N GLU A 137 7.33 8.78 7.39
CA GLU A 137 6.87 10.17 7.54
C GLU A 137 7.75 10.96 8.52
N VAL A 138 8.20 10.34 9.61
CA VAL A 138 9.12 10.98 10.58
C VAL A 138 10.42 11.38 9.88
N VAL A 139 11.04 10.44 9.16
CA VAL A 139 12.25 10.70 8.37
C VAL A 139 12.00 11.81 7.35
N GLN A 140 10.85 11.82 6.68
CA GLN A 140 10.52 12.86 5.70
C GLN A 140 10.46 14.26 6.32
N TYR A 141 9.88 14.42 7.51
CA TYR A 141 9.81 15.71 8.20
C TYR A 141 11.17 16.16 8.73
N ILE A 142 11.93 15.26 9.35
CA ILE A 142 13.26 15.57 9.89
C ILE A 142 14.18 16.04 8.76
N THR A 143 14.23 15.26 7.67
CA THR A 143 15.05 15.61 6.50
C THR A 143 14.59 16.93 5.87
N ALA A 144 13.27 17.18 5.76
CA ALA A 144 12.74 18.43 5.24
C ALA A 144 13.18 19.67 6.05
N LEU A 145 13.21 19.56 7.38
CA LEU A 145 13.62 20.65 8.27
C LEU A 145 15.14 20.83 8.32
N ALA A 146 15.91 19.76 8.11
CA ALA A 146 17.36 19.79 8.13
C ALA A 146 17.98 20.40 6.84
N ILE A 147 17.31 20.28 5.69
CA ILE A 147 17.85 20.74 4.40
C ILE A 147 18.10 22.26 4.37
N PRO A 148 17.12 23.14 4.67
CA PRO A 148 17.32 24.58 4.55
C PRO A 148 18.51 25.15 5.36
N PRO A 149 18.70 24.84 6.66
CA PRO A 149 19.81 25.42 7.42
C PRO A 149 21.19 24.95 6.91
N LEU A 150 21.30 23.72 6.42
CA LEU A 150 22.53 23.19 5.82
C LEU A 150 22.83 23.80 4.44
N LEU A 151 21.79 24.22 3.71
CA LEU A 151 21.88 24.71 2.34
C LEU A 151 22.19 26.22 2.25
N VAL A 152 21.79 27.02 3.24
CA VAL A 152 21.90 28.50 3.19
C VAL A 152 23.32 28.97 2.89
N LEU A 153 24.33 28.45 3.61
CA LEU A 153 25.72 28.87 3.39
C LEU A 153 26.19 28.55 1.96
N HIS A 154 25.84 27.37 1.45
CA HIS A 154 26.19 26.97 0.08
C HIS A 154 25.54 27.87 -0.98
N ILE A 155 24.29 28.28 -0.78
CA ILE A 155 23.61 29.22 -1.69
C ILE A 155 24.27 30.61 -1.63
N LEU A 156 24.53 31.14 -0.43
CA LEU A 156 25.12 32.47 -0.26
C LEU A 156 26.53 32.54 -0.82
N ALA A 157 27.36 31.53 -0.55
CA ALA A 157 28.75 31.47 -1.02
C ALA A 157 28.87 31.30 -2.54
N ASN A 158 27.95 30.57 -3.19
CA ASN A 158 28.05 30.30 -4.62
C ASN A 158 27.21 31.26 -5.46
N ARG A 159 25.92 31.40 -5.14
CA ARG A 159 25.00 32.25 -5.90
C ARG A 159 25.00 33.68 -5.38
N GLY A 160 24.99 33.88 -4.06
CA GLY A 160 24.96 35.22 -3.47
C GLY A 160 26.19 36.05 -3.86
N LEU A 161 27.37 35.49 -3.65
CA LEU A 161 28.63 36.15 -4.02
C LEU A 161 28.77 36.39 -5.53
N HIS A 162 28.32 35.46 -6.37
CA HIS A 162 28.34 35.65 -7.82
C HIS A 162 27.44 36.82 -8.26
N GLU A 163 26.20 36.87 -7.77
CA GLU A 163 25.22 37.88 -8.20
C GLU A 163 25.52 39.27 -7.62
N LEU A 164 26.03 39.35 -6.39
CA LEU A 164 26.24 40.63 -5.68
C LEU A 164 27.66 41.17 -5.81
N HIS A 165 28.65 40.29 -5.93
CA HIS A 165 30.07 40.66 -5.95
C HIS A 165 30.79 40.24 -7.24
N GLY A 166 30.09 39.61 -8.20
CA GLY A 166 30.67 39.22 -9.49
C GLY A 166 31.72 38.12 -9.40
N LEU A 167 31.79 37.39 -8.29
CA LEU A 167 32.82 36.37 -8.07
C LEU A 167 32.58 35.13 -8.94
N GLU A 168 33.67 34.52 -9.38
CA GLU A 168 33.63 33.26 -10.11
C GLU A 168 33.20 32.11 -9.19
N ASP A 169 32.20 31.35 -9.64
CA ASP A 169 31.63 30.20 -8.92
C ASP A 169 31.96 28.89 -9.65
N THR A 170 33.20 28.79 -10.12
CA THR A 170 33.76 27.61 -10.80
C THR A 170 33.92 26.44 -9.84
N TYR A 171 34.02 25.22 -10.36
CA TYR A 171 34.22 24.04 -9.52
C TYR A 171 35.53 24.07 -8.73
N SER A 172 36.58 24.65 -9.31
CA SER A 172 37.86 24.84 -8.61
C SER A 172 37.69 25.75 -7.38
N TRP A 173 36.90 26.83 -7.48
CA TRP A 173 36.58 27.69 -6.33
C TRP A 173 35.82 26.94 -5.24
N VAL A 174 34.72 26.30 -5.61
CA VAL A 174 33.85 25.60 -4.66
C VAL A 174 34.58 24.43 -3.97
N LEU A 175 35.34 23.65 -4.73
CA LEU A 175 36.07 22.50 -4.20
C LEU A 175 37.29 22.93 -3.38
N MET A 176 38.00 23.99 -3.75
CA MET A 176 39.05 24.54 -2.89
C MET A 176 38.47 24.95 -1.53
N GLY A 177 37.33 25.66 -1.54
CA GLY A 177 36.63 26.04 -0.31
C GLY A 177 36.22 24.84 0.56
N LEU A 178 35.52 23.87 -0.03
CA LEU A 178 34.90 22.76 0.71
C LEU A 178 35.85 21.59 1.01
N TRP A 179 36.89 21.36 0.20
CA TRP A 179 37.78 20.20 0.34
C TRP A 179 39.11 20.57 0.99
N GLN A 180 39.70 21.71 0.61
CA GLN A 180 41.04 22.09 1.04
C GLN A 180 41.05 23.10 2.19
N LEU A 181 40.20 24.14 2.13
CA LEU A 181 40.20 25.24 3.09
C LEU A 181 39.33 24.94 4.32
N ASP A 182 38.12 24.42 4.12
CA ASP A 182 37.22 24.00 5.20
C ASP A 182 36.61 22.60 4.92
N PRO A 183 37.36 21.52 5.20
CA PRO A 183 36.90 20.15 5.00
C PRO A 183 35.65 19.80 5.82
N PHE A 184 35.40 20.50 6.92
CA PHE A 184 34.22 20.26 7.74
C PHE A 184 32.95 20.78 7.06
N GLU A 185 33.01 21.95 6.42
CA GLU A 185 31.94 22.40 5.53
C GLU A 185 31.76 21.44 4.35
N GLY A 186 32.83 20.90 3.77
CA GLY A 186 32.73 19.86 2.75
C GLY A 186 31.97 18.62 3.20
N LEU A 187 32.28 18.10 4.40
CA LEU A 187 31.56 16.96 4.98
C LEU A 187 30.08 17.28 5.21
N LYS A 188 29.76 18.50 5.68
CA LYS A 188 28.37 18.95 5.84
C LYS A 188 27.65 19.02 4.50
N GLN A 189 28.28 19.50 3.43
CA GLN A 189 27.68 19.54 2.09
C GLN A 189 27.49 18.14 1.48
N ALA A 190 28.41 17.21 1.72
CA ALA A 190 28.24 15.80 1.34
C ALA A 190 27.05 15.17 2.09
N ALA A 191 26.94 15.40 3.40
CA ALA A 191 25.81 14.94 4.20
C ALA A 191 24.48 15.56 3.75
N LEU A 192 24.45 16.87 3.48
CA LEU A 192 23.29 17.58 2.93
C LEU A 192 22.81 16.92 1.64
N THR A 193 23.73 16.58 0.74
CA THR A 193 23.42 15.96 -0.54
C THR A 193 22.70 14.61 -0.34
N ILE A 194 23.20 13.78 0.58
CA ILE A 194 22.57 12.50 0.94
C ILE A 194 21.17 12.74 1.53
N ILE A 195 21.05 13.67 2.48
CA ILE A 195 19.79 14.02 3.14
C ILE A 195 18.75 14.50 2.14
N ALA A 196 19.12 15.45 1.27
CA ALA A 196 18.26 16.02 0.25
C ALA A 196 17.84 14.98 -0.80
N TRP A 197 18.77 14.10 -1.20
CA TRP A 197 18.48 13.03 -2.14
C TRP A 197 17.50 12.00 -1.59
N ILE A 198 17.71 11.56 -0.34
CA ILE A 198 16.80 10.64 0.37
C ILE A 198 15.42 11.29 0.52
N HIS A 199 15.36 12.57 0.91
CA HIS A 199 14.11 13.32 1.03
C HIS A 199 13.31 13.33 -0.28
N GLY A 200 13.98 13.65 -1.39
CA GLY A 200 13.38 13.66 -2.72
C GLY A 200 12.93 12.27 -3.19
N CYS A 201 13.78 11.25 -3.03
CA CYS A 201 13.47 9.87 -3.38
C CYS A 201 12.27 9.33 -2.60
N LEU A 202 12.17 9.65 -1.31
CA LEU A 202 11.04 9.28 -0.48
C LEU A 202 9.75 9.94 -0.98
N GLY A 203 9.79 11.23 -1.32
CA GLY A 203 8.66 11.94 -1.92
C GLY A 203 8.16 11.29 -3.22
N VAL A 204 9.08 10.98 -4.14
CA VAL A 204 8.77 10.32 -5.42
C VAL A 204 8.23 8.90 -5.20
N HIS A 205 8.86 8.11 -4.33
CA HIS A 205 8.40 6.77 -3.99
C HIS A 205 6.96 6.79 -3.44
N MET A 206 6.68 7.69 -2.50
CA MET A 206 5.35 7.80 -1.89
C MET A 206 4.26 8.20 -2.89
N TRP A 207 4.62 8.97 -3.92
CA TRP A 207 3.73 9.30 -5.04
C TRP A 207 3.53 8.13 -6.01
N LEU A 208 4.61 7.44 -6.39
CA LEU A 208 4.56 6.40 -7.42
C LEU A 208 4.11 5.03 -6.92
N ARG A 209 4.26 4.70 -5.63
CA ARG A 209 3.94 3.38 -5.06
C ARG A 209 2.51 2.88 -5.30
N LEU A 210 1.58 3.79 -5.61
CA LEU A 210 0.18 3.45 -5.92
C LEU A 210 -0.08 3.24 -7.41
N LYS A 211 0.89 3.52 -8.28
CA LYS A 211 0.76 3.38 -9.73
C LYS A 211 1.10 1.94 -10.15
N PRO A 212 0.25 1.25 -10.96
CA PRO A 212 0.47 -0.14 -11.34
C PRO A 212 1.83 -0.41 -12.00
N ARG A 213 2.32 0.54 -12.82
CA ARG A 213 3.60 0.44 -13.52
C ARG A 213 4.83 0.68 -12.64
N TYR A 214 4.67 1.22 -11.42
CA TYR A 214 5.82 1.51 -10.57
C TYR A 214 6.46 0.24 -10.00
N ARG A 215 5.65 -0.76 -9.60
CA ARG A 215 6.15 -2.00 -8.99
C ARG A 215 7.20 -2.74 -9.85
N PRO A 216 6.99 -2.97 -11.16
CA PRO A 216 8.01 -3.59 -12.01
C PRO A 216 9.22 -2.66 -12.29
N CYS A 217 9.03 -1.35 -12.35
CA CYS A 217 10.11 -0.39 -12.61
C CYS A 217 10.90 0.01 -11.37
N ALA A 218 10.40 -0.27 -10.16
CA ALA A 218 10.98 0.21 -8.91
C ALA A 218 12.44 -0.22 -8.71
N PRO A 219 12.86 -1.48 -9.02
CA PRO A 219 14.27 -1.86 -8.92
C PRO A 219 15.17 -1.04 -9.84
N ALA A 220 14.78 -0.85 -11.11
CA ALA A 220 15.57 -0.06 -12.07
C ALA A 220 15.67 1.41 -11.66
N LEU A 221 14.56 2.01 -11.20
CA LEU A 221 14.54 3.39 -10.70
C LEU A 221 15.38 3.54 -9.43
N TYR A 222 15.36 2.54 -8.53
CA TYR A 222 16.21 2.53 -7.35
C TYR A 222 17.69 2.46 -7.72
N THR A 223 18.06 1.57 -8.64
CA THR A 223 19.44 1.48 -9.15
C THR A 223 19.88 2.81 -9.76
N ALA A 224 19.06 3.42 -10.62
CA ALA A 224 19.37 4.71 -11.21
C ALA A 224 19.53 5.81 -10.14
N ALA A 225 18.64 5.86 -9.15
CA ALA A 225 18.72 6.83 -8.06
C ALA A 225 19.97 6.63 -7.20
N LEU A 226 20.38 5.38 -6.94
CA LEU A 226 21.60 5.07 -6.22
C LEU A 226 22.84 5.47 -7.03
N MET A 227 22.86 5.15 -8.33
CA MET A 227 23.97 5.48 -9.24
C MET A 227 24.20 6.99 -9.30
N VAL A 228 23.15 7.81 -9.44
CA VAL A 228 23.30 9.28 -9.49
C VAL A 228 23.94 9.81 -8.20
N LEU A 229 23.51 9.34 -7.02
CA LEU A 229 24.09 9.78 -5.76
C LEU A 229 25.55 9.32 -5.60
N VAL A 230 25.83 8.04 -5.85
CA VAL A 230 27.17 7.46 -5.68
C VAL A 230 28.17 8.11 -6.63
N LEU A 231 27.81 8.25 -7.92
CA LEU A 231 28.67 8.90 -8.90
C LEU A 231 28.87 10.39 -8.58
N GLY A 232 27.82 11.10 -8.14
CA GLY A 232 27.93 12.49 -7.72
C GLY A 232 28.90 12.68 -6.55
N LEU A 233 28.81 11.84 -5.51
CA LEU A 233 29.74 11.87 -4.37
C LEU A 233 31.17 11.47 -4.76
N ALA A 234 31.32 10.44 -5.61
CA ALA A 234 32.63 10.04 -6.14
C ALA A 234 33.28 11.17 -6.95
N GLY A 235 32.50 11.89 -7.76
CA GLY A 235 32.98 13.04 -8.50
C GLY A 235 33.36 14.22 -7.62
N PHE A 236 32.64 14.47 -6.52
CA PHE A 236 33.03 15.46 -5.51
C PHE A 236 34.39 15.11 -4.85
N VAL A 237 34.58 13.85 -4.46
CA VAL A 237 35.85 13.38 -3.88
C VAL A 237 37.00 13.47 -4.88
N SER A 238 36.79 12.97 -6.10
CA SER A 238 37.78 12.99 -7.19
C SER A 238 38.19 14.42 -7.55
N GLY A 239 37.22 15.32 -7.73
CA GLY A 239 37.49 16.72 -8.00
C GLY A 239 38.22 17.41 -6.83
N GLY A 240 37.85 17.11 -5.59
CA GLY A 240 38.53 17.63 -4.41
C GLY A 240 40.01 17.23 -4.36
N GLN A 241 40.31 15.94 -4.64
CA GLN A 241 41.68 15.45 -4.75
C GLN A 241 42.46 16.13 -5.88
N GLU A 242 41.83 16.36 -7.03
CA GLU A 242 42.46 17.08 -8.14
C GLU A 242 42.80 18.53 -7.75
N VAL A 243 41.91 19.22 -7.03
CA VAL A 243 42.19 20.57 -6.50
C VAL A 243 43.35 20.55 -5.50
N SER A 244 43.38 19.60 -4.57
CA SER A 244 44.51 19.46 -3.63
C SER A 244 45.84 19.22 -4.34
N LEU A 245 45.84 18.47 -5.45
CA LEU A 245 47.04 18.26 -6.26
C LEU A 245 47.47 19.56 -6.95
N ARG A 246 46.53 20.29 -7.58
CA ARG A 246 46.83 21.58 -8.24
C ARG A 246 47.27 22.66 -7.26
N ALA A 247 46.74 22.66 -6.04
CA ALA A 247 47.12 23.60 -4.99
C ALA A 247 48.58 23.43 -4.53
N GLN A 248 49.23 22.30 -4.83
CA GLN A 248 50.66 22.10 -4.56
C GLN A 248 51.55 22.86 -5.55
N ASP A 249 51.02 23.24 -6.72
CA ASP A 249 51.73 24.09 -7.68
C ASP A 249 51.62 25.57 -7.23
N PRO A 250 52.74 26.20 -6.82
CA PRO A 250 52.73 27.58 -6.34
C PRO A 250 52.27 28.58 -7.39
N VAL A 251 52.52 28.32 -8.68
CA VAL A 251 52.12 29.21 -9.78
C VAL A 251 50.61 29.17 -9.95
N TRP A 252 50.03 27.97 -9.95
CA TRP A 252 48.59 27.78 -10.01
C TRP A 252 47.90 28.39 -8.79
N LEU A 253 48.44 28.15 -7.57
CA LEU A 253 47.88 28.68 -6.34
C LEU A 253 47.90 30.22 -6.31
N GLN A 254 49.00 30.85 -6.72
CA GLN A 254 49.09 32.30 -6.80
C GLN A 254 48.07 32.87 -7.80
N ALA A 255 47.95 32.27 -8.99
CA ALA A 255 46.98 32.69 -9.99
C ALA A 255 45.54 32.51 -9.49
N TYR A 256 45.27 31.40 -8.79
CA TYR A 256 43.98 31.13 -8.17
C TYR A 256 43.65 32.19 -7.10
N THR A 257 44.56 32.47 -6.15
CA THR A 257 44.32 33.45 -5.09
C THR A 257 44.10 34.85 -5.65
N GLN A 258 44.79 35.23 -6.73
CA GLN A 258 44.58 36.54 -7.36
C GLN A 258 43.21 36.70 -8.02
N ARG A 259 42.72 35.67 -8.72
CA ARG A 259 41.42 35.71 -9.41
C ARG A 259 40.22 35.64 -8.47
N THR A 260 40.47 35.15 -7.27
CA THR A 260 39.44 34.55 -6.42
C THR A 260 39.56 35.09 -4.98
N ALA A 261 40.33 36.18 -4.83
CA ALA A 261 40.44 36.94 -3.60
C ALA A 261 39.07 37.44 -3.16
N LEU A 262 38.58 36.91 -2.04
CA LEU A 262 37.32 37.31 -1.43
C LEU A 262 37.55 38.55 -0.55
N PRO A 263 36.94 39.71 -0.86
CA PRO A 263 37.01 40.87 0.02
C PRO A 263 36.47 40.53 1.42
N ALA A 264 37.11 41.05 2.47
CA ALA A 264 36.72 40.75 3.85
C ALA A 264 35.26 41.14 4.14
N GLU A 265 34.79 42.24 3.54
CA GLU A 265 33.39 42.69 3.59
C GLU A 265 32.41 41.69 2.95
N ALA A 266 32.78 41.09 1.82
CA ALA A 266 31.95 40.08 1.14
C ALA A 266 31.93 38.77 1.94
N ALA A 267 33.06 38.38 2.53
CA ALA A 267 33.13 37.23 3.44
C ALA A 267 32.25 37.45 4.67
N ALA A 268 32.35 38.63 5.32
CA ALA A 268 31.52 38.99 6.45
C ALA A 268 30.03 38.94 6.10
N TRP A 269 29.65 39.51 4.95
CA TRP A 269 28.27 39.47 4.46
C TRP A 269 27.72 38.04 4.37
N VAL A 270 28.49 37.07 3.86
CA VAL A 270 28.05 35.67 3.76
C VAL A 270 27.74 35.09 5.14
N TYR A 271 28.65 35.23 6.10
CA TYR A 271 28.49 34.65 7.42
C TYR A 271 27.42 35.35 8.27
N GLU A 272 27.37 36.68 8.23
CA GLU A 272 26.33 37.46 8.92
C GLU A 272 24.93 37.15 8.36
N THR A 273 24.80 37.08 7.03
CA THR A 273 23.53 36.75 6.39
C THR A 273 23.13 35.31 6.69
N ARG A 274 24.08 34.36 6.73
CA ARG A 274 23.82 32.98 7.16
C ARG A 274 23.26 32.95 8.58
N ASP A 275 23.90 33.64 9.51
CA ASP A 275 23.55 33.61 10.94
C ASP A 275 22.21 34.32 11.22
N ALA A 276 21.96 35.43 10.54
CA ALA A 276 20.67 36.11 10.55
C ALA A 276 19.56 35.20 10.01
N THR A 277 19.82 34.50 8.89
CA THR A 277 18.86 33.56 8.29
C THR A 277 18.57 32.38 9.22
N TRP A 278 19.62 31.81 9.84
CA TRP A 278 19.47 30.73 10.84
C TRP A 278 18.62 31.17 12.03
N THR A 279 18.94 32.33 12.61
CA THR A 279 18.17 32.91 13.72
C THR A 279 16.71 33.10 13.36
N ALA A 280 16.43 33.67 12.18
CA ALA A 280 15.08 33.89 11.69
C ALA A 280 14.31 32.57 11.49
N MET A 281 14.96 31.53 10.96
CA MET A 281 14.34 30.22 10.77
C MET A 281 14.02 29.52 12.09
N ILE A 282 14.94 29.54 13.06
CA ILE A 282 14.73 28.96 14.39
C ILE A 282 13.58 29.68 15.10
N ALA A 283 13.58 31.01 15.07
CA ALA A 283 12.50 31.82 15.64
C ALA A 283 11.16 31.51 14.97
N PHE A 284 11.12 31.40 13.65
CA PHE A 284 9.91 31.08 12.89
C PHE A 284 9.37 29.68 13.22
N ILE A 285 10.23 28.65 13.24
CA ILE A 285 9.83 27.28 13.59
C ILE A 285 9.35 27.23 15.05
N GLY A 286 10.05 27.91 15.96
CA GLY A 286 9.66 28.03 17.37
C GLY A 286 8.28 28.69 17.53
N LEU A 287 8.05 29.80 16.82
CA LEU A 287 6.76 30.50 16.82
C LEU A 287 5.65 29.62 16.23
N LEU A 288 5.91 28.92 15.13
CA LEU A 288 4.96 28.00 14.52
C LEU A 288 4.58 26.86 15.49
N GLY A 289 5.58 26.30 16.19
CA GLY A 289 5.39 25.29 17.23
C GLY A 289 4.57 25.82 18.41
N ALA A 290 4.89 27.03 18.89
CA ALA A 290 4.17 27.69 19.98
C ALA A 290 2.72 28.00 19.60
N ALA A 291 2.48 28.57 18.41
CA ALA A 291 1.16 28.84 17.87
C ALA A 291 0.34 27.56 17.73
N ARG A 292 0.97 26.48 17.26
CA ARG A 292 0.33 25.17 17.14
C ARG A 292 0.00 24.56 18.50
N GLY A 293 0.90 24.69 19.48
CA GLY A 293 0.70 24.27 20.86
C GLY A 293 -0.44 25.03 21.53
N ALA A 294 -0.48 26.36 21.35
CA ALA A 294 -1.57 27.21 21.83
C ALA A 294 -2.91 26.81 21.19
N HIS A 295 -2.94 26.58 19.87
CA HIS A 295 -4.13 26.10 19.17
C HIS A 295 -4.60 24.73 19.70
N TYR A 296 -3.67 23.80 19.93
CA TYR A 296 -3.98 22.49 20.52
C TYR A 296 -4.59 22.62 21.91
N LEU A 297 -4.00 23.44 22.78
CA LEU A 297 -4.51 23.69 24.13
C LEU A 297 -5.87 24.37 24.12
N TRP A 298 -6.09 25.28 23.17
CA TRP A 298 -7.37 25.96 22.97
C TRP A 298 -8.48 25.01 22.49
N GLU A 299 -8.21 24.20 21.46
CA GLU A 299 -9.15 23.18 20.96
C GLU A 299 -9.51 22.17 22.05
N ARG A 300 -8.51 21.70 22.82
CA ARG A 300 -8.70 20.73 23.91
C ARG A 300 -9.57 21.28 25.03
N ARG A 301 -9.51 22.59 25.30
CA ARG A 301 -10.30 23.23 26.37
C ARG A 301 -11.75 23.51 25.99
N ARG A 302 -12.13 23.54 24.71
CA ARG A 302 -13.48 24.00 24.29
C ARG A 302 -14.37 22.95 23.62
N ASN A 303 -13.83 21.92 23.00
CA ASN A 303 -14.61 21.09 22.07
C ASN A 303 -14.46 19.58 22.30
N LEU A 304 -14.51 19.09 23.55
CA LEU A 304 -14.53 17.64 23.75
C LEU A 304 -15.79 17.04 23.11
N VAL A 305 -15.59 16.00 22.30
CA VAL A 305 -16.67 15.30 21.61
C VAL A 305 -16.97 14.01 22.35
N THR A 306 -18.23 13.82 22.71
CA THR A 306 -18.72 12.60 23.33
C THR A 306 -19.32 11.69 22.26
N ILE A 307 -18.74 10.50 22.11
CA ILE A 307 -19.27 9.44 21.26
C ILE A 307 -19.96 8.42 22.16
N ARG A 308 -21.28 8.27 21.99
CA ARG A 308 -22.13 7.35 22.77
C ARG A 308 -22.39 6.07 21.99
N TYR A 309 -22.37 4.93 22.69
CA TYR A 309 -22.61 3.60 22.16
C TYR A 309 -23.89 3.00 22.78
N PRO A 310 -24.49 1.96 22.18
CA PRO A 310 -25.79 1.42 22.63
C PRO A 310 -25.81 0.88 24.07
N ASP A 311 -24.67 0.43 24.58
CA ASP A 311 -24.49 -0.18 25.90
C ASP A 311 -24.14 0.83 27.01
N ASN A 312 -24.54 2.09 26.81
CA ASN A 312 -24.23 3.21 27.72
C ASN A 312 -22.73 3.52 27.88
N ARG A 313 -21.84 2.85 27.12
CA ARG A 313 -20.45 3.26 27.04
C ARG A 313 -20.33 4.58 26.29
N ARG A 314 -19.36 5.38 26.71
CA ARG A 314 -19.03 6.66 26.08
C ARG A 314 -17.53 6.80 25.90
N ALA A 315 -17.13 7.34 24.75
CA ALA A 315 -15.76 7.79 24.50
C ALA A 315 -15.77 9.31 24.44
N ILE A 316 -15.09 9.96 25.39
CA ILE A 316 -14.88 11.41 25.36
C ILE A 316 -13.51 11.63 24.74
N VAL A 317 -13.48 12.28 23.57
CA VAL A 317 -12.27 12.45 22.78
C VAL A 317 -12.08 13.90 22.34
N GLU A 318 -10.82 14.27 22.13
CA GLU A 318 -10.48 15.55 21.52
C GLU A 318 -10.94 15.58 20.04
N PRO A 319 -11.31 16.75 19.50
CA PRO A 319 -11.60 16.90 18.07
C PRO A 319 -10.47 16.38 17.20
N GLY A 320 -10.82 15.67 16.13
CA GLY A 320 -9.86 15.11 15.17
C GLY A 320 -9.39 13.68 15.46
N VAL A 321 -9.74 13.11 16.62
CA VAL A 321 -9.65 11.66 16.86
C VAL A 321 -10.71 10.96 16.02
N THR A 322 -10.33 9.89 15.32
CA THR A 322 -11.29 9.12 14.53
C THR A 322 -12.23 8.33 15.44
N VAL A 323 -13.44 8.00 14.98
CA VAL A 323 -14.36 7.17 15.76
C VAL A 323 -13.73 5.81 16.11
N LEU A 324 -12.91 5.23 15.22
CA LEU A 324 -12.19 3.98 15.48
C LEU A 324 -11.20 4.11 16.65
N GLU A 325 -10.39 5.17 16.67
CA GLU A 325 -9.46 5.43 17.76
C GLU A 325 -10.20 5.71 19.07
N ALA A 326 -11.30 6.46 19.00
CA ALA A 326 -12.15 6.74 20.15
C ALA A 326 -12.77 5.46 20.73
N SER A 327 -13.28 4.56 19.88
CA SER A 327 -13.77 3.24 20.30
C SER A 327 -12.68 2.45 21.03
N ARG A 328 -11.47 2.37 20.44
CA ARG A 328 -10.35 1.64 21.04
C ARG A 328 -9.91 2.21 22.39
N ARG A 329 -9.82 3.54 22.51
CA ARG A 329 -9.49 4.21 23.79
C ARG A 329 -10.53 3.93 24.87
N ALA A 330 -11.80 3.80 24.50
CA ALA A 330 -12.88 3.46 25.41
C ALA A 330 -13.03 1.94 25.65
N GLY A 331 -12.10 1.11 25.18
CA GLY A 331 -12.16 -0.35 25.32
C GLY A 331 -13.29 -1.00 24.53
N ILE A 332 -13.75 -0.35 23.47
CA ILE A 332 -14.82 -0.83 22.58
C ILE A 332 -14.17 -1.55 21.41
N ALA A 333 -14.40 -2.86 21.34
CA ALA A 333 -13.91 -3.72 20.28
C ALA A 333 -14.49 -3.25 18.94
N HIS A 334 -13.63 -3.02 17.94
CA HIS A 334 -14.01 -2.32 16.71
C HIS A 334 -13.14 -2.75 15.53
N ALA A 335 -13.74 -3.55 14.64
CA ALA A 335 -13.02 -4.26 13.58
C ALA A 335 -12.33 -3.33 12.58
N SER A 336 -11.04 -3.54 12.30
CA SER A 336 -10.32 -2.78 11.26
C SER A 336 -9.25 -3.60 10.53
N VAL A 337 -9.61 -4.38 9.52
CA VAL A 337 -8.67 -5.23 8.76
C VAL A 337 -7.55 -4.42 8.11
N CYS A 338 -7.87 -3.25 7.53
CA CYS A 338 -6.85 -2.40 6.92
C CYS A 338 -6.01 -1.57 7.92
N GLY A 339 -6.21 -1.74 9.23
CA GLY A 339 -5.55 -0.95 10.27
C GLY A 339 -6.00 0.52 10.32
N GLY A 340 -7.17 0.85 9.78
CA GLY A 340 -7.73 2.20 9.83
C GLY A 340 -7.36 3.13 8.65
N ARG A 341 -6.90 2.58 7.54
CA ARG A 341 -6.44 3.34 6.36
C ARG A 341 -7.52 3.65 5.31
N GLY A 342 -8.80 3.41 5.61
CA GLY A 342 -9.90 3.64 4.66
C GLY A 342 -9.84 2.76 3.42
N ARG A 343 -9.30 1.54 3.53
CA ARG A 343 -9.14 0.57 2.40
C ARG A 343 -10.05 -0.65 2.49
N CYS A 344 -10.74 -0.83 3.62
CA CYS A 344 -11.72 -1.89 3.83
C CYS A 344 -13.01 -1.30 4.42
N SER A 345 -14.08 -2.09 4.42
CA SER A 345 -15.37 -1.73 5.01
C SER A 345 -15.58 -2.28 6.43
N THR A 346 -14.58 -2.90 7.07
CA THR A 346 -14.82 -3.58 8.36
C THR A 346 -15.13 -2.62 9.51
N CYS A 347 -14.54 -1.42 9.55
CA CYS A 347 -14.76 -0.42 10.61
C CYS A 347 -16.06 0.39 10.44
N ARG A 348 -17.07 -0.17 9.78
CA ARG A 348 -18.31 0.55 9.52
C ARG A 348 -19.04 0.85 10.82
N ILE A 349 -19.57 2.06 10.89
CA ILE A 349 -20.51 2.47 11.92
C ILE A 349 -21.79 2.97 11.27
N ARG A 350 -22.90 2.78 11.98
CA ARG A 350 -24.13 3.54 11.74
C ARG A 350 -24.19 4.68 12.73
N VAL A 351 -24.35 5.88 12.22
CA VAL A 351 -24.59 7.09 13.02
C VAL A 351 -26.10 7.18 13.25
N LEU A 352 -26.50 7.20 14.51
CA LEU A 352 -27.90 7.32 14.92
C LEU A 352 -28.29 8.77 15.19
N GLU A 353 -27.38 9.52 15.81
CA GLU A 353 -27.59 10.91 16.21
C GLU A 353 -26.34 11.73 15.86
N GLY A 354 -26.54 13.00 15.48
CA GLY A 354 -25.47 13.93 15.09
C GLY A 354 -25.07 13.87 13.62
N TRP A 355 -25.80 13.12 12.78
CA TRP A 355 -25.57 13.00 11.32
C TRP A 355 -25.53 14.36 10.60
N GLU A 356 -26.49 15.23 10.90
CA GLU A 356 -26.64 16.58 10.36
C GLU A 356 -25.39 17.45 10.52
N LYS A 357 -24.58 17.17 11.55
CA LYS A 357 -23.40 17.95 11.94
C LYS A 357 -22.10 17.32 11.45
N LEU A 358 -22.17 16.24 10.67
CA LEU A 358 -20.99 15.54 10.19
C LEU A 358 -20.39 16.18 8.96
N PRO A 359 -19.05 16.25 8.86
CA PRO A 359 -18.42 16.62 7.62
C PRO A 359 -18.70 15.55 6.54
N PRO A 360 -18.81 15.96 5.26
CA PRO A 360 -19.01 15.02 4.17
C PRO A 360 -17.86 13.99 4.07
N PRO A 361 -18.10 12.78 3.55
CA PRO A 361 -17.06 11.76 3.41
C PRO A 361 -15.89 12.23 2.53
N GLU A 362 -14.67 12.08 3.05
CA GLU A 362 -13.43 12.29 2.30
C GLU A 362 -13.28 11.27 1.15
N ASP A 363 -12.43 11.53 0.16
CA ASP A 363 -12.32 10.72 -1.05
C ASP A 363 -12.05 9.23 -0.78
N ALA A 364 -11.20 8.92 0.21
CA ALA A 364 -10.89 7.54 0.59
C ALA A 364 -12.12 6.82 1.16
N GLU A 365 -12.85 7.48 2.06
CA GLU A 365 -14.10 6.97 2.62
C GLU A 365 -15.16 6.81 1.53
N ARG A 366 -15.35 7.84 0.69
CA ARG A 366 -16.35 7.87 -0.38
C ARG A 366 -16.18 6.73 -1.38
N ARG A 367 -14.94 6.41 -1.76
CA ARG A 367 -14.66 5.27 -2.66
C ARG A 367 -15.11 3.94 -2.06
N VAL A 368 -14.82 3.70 -0.79
CA VAL A 368 -15.22 2.45 -0.12
C VAL A 368 -16.74 2.40 0.07
N LEU A 369 -17.36 3.49 0.53
CA LEU A 369 -18.82 3.57 0.73
C LEU A 369 -19.59 3.32 -0.57
N ARG A 370 -19.14 3.91 -1.71
CA ARG A 370 -19.74 3.64 -3.03
C ARG A 370 -19.58 2.19 -3.45
N ARG A 371 -18.38 1.60 -3.27
CA ARG A 371 -18.09 0.22 -3.66
C ARG A 371 -18.98 -0.80 -2.96
N ILE A 372 -19.35 -0.54 -1.71
CA ILE A 372 -20.19 -1.46 -0.91
C ILE A 372 -21.68 -1.13 -0.97
N GLY A 373 -22.09 -0.10 -1.72
CA GLY A 373 -23.47 0.38 -1.72
C GLY A 373 -23.98 0.76 -0.33
N ALA A 374 -23.16 1.49 0.45
CA ALA A 374 -23.50 1.80 1.84
C ALA A 374 -24.80 2.65 1.91
N PRO A 375 -25.77 2.28 2.77
CA PRO A 375 -26.98 3.07 2.96
C PRO A 375 -26.67 4.39 3.70
N GLU A 376 -27.60 5.33 3.65
CA GLU A 376 -27.51 6.59 4.39
C GLU A 376 -27.34 6.34 5.90
N GLY A 377 -26.60 7.21 6.59
CA GLY A 377 -26.25 7.01 7.99
C GLY A 377 -25.01 6.14 8.24
N VAL A 378 -24.42 5.51 7.22
CA VAL A 378 -23.23 4.64 7.38
C VAL A 378 -21.93 5.36 7.02
N ARG A 379 -20.93 5.27 7.91
CA ARG A 379 -19.59 5.86 7.77
C ARG A 379 -18.51 4.85 8.10
N LEU A 380 -17.27 5.14 7.71
CA LEU A 380 -16.10 4.39 8.16
C LEU A 380 -15.54 5.03 9.43
N ALA A 381 -15.56 4.32 10.55
CA ALA A 381 -15.08 4.85 11.82
C ALA A 381 -13.61 5.28 11.78
N CYS A 382 -12.80 4.66 10.93
CA CYS A 382 -11.39 5.03 10.77
C CYS A 382 -11.16 6.32 9.98
N GLN A 383 -12.18 6.83 9.28
CA GLN A 383 -12.08 8.06 8.49
C GLN A 383 -12.92 9.19 9.09
N LEU A 384 -14.04 8.84 9.73
CA LEU A 384 -14.90 9.81 10.39
C LEU A 384 -14.21 10.42 11.62
N ARG A 385 -14.07 11.74 11.59
CA ARG A 385 -13.61 12.58 12.72
C ARG A 385 -14.78 13.45 13.15
N PRO A 386 -15.41 13.16 14.29
CA PRO A 386 -16.57 13.91 14.72
C PRO A 386 -16.18 15.30 15.24
N GLU A 387 -16.99 16.30 14.90
CA GLU A 387 -16.85 17.69 15.38
C GLU A 387 -17.91 18.04 16.42
N ALA A 388 -18.92 17.17 16.58
CA ALA A 388 -19.98 17.28 17.56
C ALA A 388 -20.28 15.90 18.15
N ASP A 389 -20.98 15.88 19.29
CA ASP A 389 -21.41 14.65 19.95
C ASP A 389 -22.18 13.74 18.97
N LEU A 390 -21.81 12.45 19.00
CA LEU A 390 -22.42 11.44 18.16
C LEU A 390 -22.96 10.29 18.98
N ARG A 391 -24.01 9.67 18.46
CA ARG A 391 -24.40 8.32 18.86
C ARG A 391 -24.17 7.37 17.70
N VAL A 392 -23.38 6.32 17.91
CA VAL A 392 -22.96 5.41 16.85
C VAL A 392 -23.10 3.94 17.26
N ILE A 393 -23.29 3.07 16.28
CA ILE A 393 -23.25 1.61 16.45
C ILE A 393 -22.18 1.04 15.52
N PRO A 394 -21.16 0.31 16.03
CA PRO A 394 -20.30 -0.52 15.20
C PRO A 394 -21.14 -1.60 14.49
N LEU A 395 -21.08 -1.62 13.16
CA LEU A 395 -21.86 -2.58 12.36
C LEU A 395 -21.18 -3.94 12.21
N VAL A 396 -19.90 -4.02 12.58
CA VAL A 396 -19.10 -5.24 12.56
C VAL A 396 -18.48 -5.40 13.93
N ALA A 397 -18.93 -6.40 14.69
CA ALA A 397 -18.33 -6.74 15.96
C ALA A 397 -16.96 -7.41 15.75
N GLU A 398 -15.99 -7.10 16.62
CA GLU A 398 -14.83 -7.97 16.82
C GLU A 398 -15.26 -9.13 17.74
N PRO A 399 -14.97 -10.40 17.40
CA PRO A 399 -15.13 -11.50 18.33
C PRO A 399 -14.25 -11.24 19.57
N ALA A 400 -14.85 -11.27 20.76
CA ALA A 400 -14.20 -10.91 22.02
C ALA A 400 -12.99 -11.80 22.39
N GLU A 401 -12.82 -12.94 21.72
CA GLU A 401 -11.81 -13.97 22.01
C GLU A 401 -10.47 -13.78 21.27
N VAL A 402 -10.32 -12.76 20.40
CA VAL A 402 -9.06 -12.54 19.63
C VAL A 402 -8.03 -11.67 20.37
N ARG A 403 -8.31 -11.22 21.61
CA ARG A 403 -7.37 -10.37 22.38
C ARG A 403 -6.06 -11.09 22.75
N ASP A 404 -6.06 -12.42 22.82
CA ASP A 404 -4.86 -13.21 23.16
C ASP A 404 -4.03 -13.65 21.95
N ALA A 405 -4.46 -13.31 20.72
CA ALA A 405 -3.73 -13.66 19.49
C ALA A 405 -2.70 -12.60 19.06
N TYR A 406 -2.46 -11.55 19.86
CA TYR A 406 -1.45 -10.53 19.55
C TYR A 406 0.01 -11.06 19.60
N GLY A 407 0.20 -12.32 20.03
CA GLY A 407 1.50 -12.99 20.08
C GLY A 407 1.75 -14.06 19.00
N ARG A 408 0.81 -14.36 18.10
CA ARG A 408 1.01 -15.37 17.04
C ARG A 408 0.70 -14.78 15.67
N ASN A 409 1.76 -14.61 14.87
CA ASN A 409 1.84 -14.37 13.42
C ASN A 409 0.73 -13.52 12.76
N GLY A 410 1.13 -12.53 11.96
CA GLY A 410 0.26 -11.50 11.32
C GLY A 410 -0.89 -11.97 10.40
N TYR A 411 -1.26 -13.25 10.41
CA TYR A 411 -2.41 -13.84 9.73
C TYR A 411 -3.72 -13.79 10.54
N ALA A 412 -3.66 -13.56 11.86
CA ALA A 412 -4.86 -13.51 12.73
C ALA A 412 -5.86 -12.39 12.37
N GLN A 413 -5.44 -11.33 11.67
CA GLN A 413 -6.31 -10.22 11.23
C GLN A 413 -6.58 -10.18 9.72
N GLY A 414 -6.02 -11.13 8.95
CA GLY A 414 -6.05 -11.10 7.50
C GLY A 414 -5.00 -10.16 6.87
N ALA A 415 -4.18 -10.69 5.97
CA ALA A 415 -3.18 -9.94 5.23
C ALA A 415 -3.47 -9.99 3.72
N GLU A 416 -3.39 -8.83 3.06
CA GLU A 416 -3.45 -8.78 1.60
C GLU A 416 -2.19 -9.40 1.01
N ARG A 417 -2.39 -10.44 0.20
CA ARG A 417 -1.35 -11.22 -0.44
C ARG A 417 -1.76 -11.52 -1.87
N ARG A 418 -0.78 -11.55 -2.77
CA ARG A 418 -0.96 -12.04 -4.13
C ARG A 418 -0.43 -13.45 -4.18
N ILE A 419 -1.30 -14.42 -4.43
CA ILE A 419 -0.98 -15.86 -4.33
C ILE A 419 -1.63 -16.61 -5.49
N ALA A 420 -1.19 -17.85 -5.71
CA ALA A 420 -1.87 -18.78 -6.61
C ALA A 420 -2.91 -19.59 -5.83
N ILE A 421 -4.08 -19.76 -6.43
CA ILE A 421 -5.23 -20.47 -5.89
C ILE A 421 -5.57 -21.59 -6.86
N LEU A 422 -5.67 -22.81 -6.34
CA LEU A 422 -6.06 -23.99 -7.09
C LEU A 422 -7.41 -24.47 -6.55
N PHE A 423 -8.35 -24.68 -7.47
CA PHE A 423 -9.56 -25.46 -7.23
C PHE A 423 -9.48 -26.75 -8.04
N ALA A 424 -9.91 -27.87 -7.45
CA ALA A 424 -10.09 -29.11 -8.17
C ALA A 424 -11.39 -29.78 -7.75
N ASP A 425 -12.15 -30.35 -8.67
CA ASP A 425 -13.46 -30.95 -8.38
C ASP A 425 -13.67 -32.21 -9.22
N LEU A 426 -14.22 -33.27 -8.61
CA LEU A 426 -14.50 -34.50 -9.33
C LEU A 426 -15.67 -34.30 -10.31
N ARG A 427 -15.62 -34.98 -11.45
CA ARG A 427 -16.68 -34.92 -12.44
C ARG A 427 -17.63 -36.08 -12.26
N ASP A 428 -18.92 -35.77 -12.33
CA ASP A 428 -20.02 -36.72 -12.21
C ASP A 428 -20.00 -37.50 -10.88
N PHE A 429 -19.37 -36.95 -9.83
CA PHE A 429 -19.27 -37.61 -8.52
C PHE A 429 -20.64 -37.85 -7.88
N THR A 430 -21.58 -36.92 -8.07
CA THR A 430 -22.97 -37.10 -7.61
C THR A 430 -23.58 -38.37 -8.21
N ARG A 431 -23.37 -38.62 -9.51
CA ARG A 431 -23.84 -39.84 -10.19
C ARG A 431 -23.09 -41.08 -9.69
N PHE A 432 -21.81 -40.95 -9.35
CA PHE A 432 -21.05 -42.03 -8.73
C PHE A 432 -21.61 -42.42 -7.36
N ALA A 433 -22.03 -41.45 -6.55
CA ALA A 433 -22.58 -41.69 -5.22
C ALA A 433 -24.02 -42.26 -5.24
N GLU A 434 -24.78 -42.00 -6.30
CA GLU A 434 -26.14 -42.52 -6.49
C GLU A 434 -26.15 -44.06 -6.55
N GLY A 435 -26.95 -44.69 -5.67
CA GLY A 435 -27.12 -46.15 -5.63
C GLY A 435 -26.00 -46.93 -4.92
N ARG A 436 -24.98 -46.27 -4.39
CA ARG A 436 -23.92 -46.89 -3.58
C ARG A 436 -24.21 -46.80 -2.07
N LEU A 437 -23.64 -47.72 -1.30
CA LEU A 437 -23.73 -47.65 0.16
C LEU A 437 -22.92 -46.43 0.67
N PRO A 438 -23.43 -45.68 1.68
CA PRO A 438 -22.76 -44.48 2.16
C PRO A 438 -21.30 -44.69 2.62
N TYR A 439 -21.00 -45.84 3.24
CA TYR A 439 -19.64 -46.15 3.69
C TYR A 439 -18.65 -46.32 2.52
N ASP A 440 -19.09 -46.87 1.39
CA ASP A 440 -18.26 -47.06 0.20
C ASP A 440 -17.95 -45.71 -0.47
N VAL A 441 -18.95 -44.83 -0.51
CA VAL A 441 -18.77 -43.44 -0.99
C VAL A 441 -17.77 -42.70 -0.10
N VAL A 442 -17.90 -42.81 1.22
CA VAL A 442 -16.96 -42.18 2.18
C VAL A 442 -15.55 -42.76 2.03
N PHE A 443 -15.39 -44.07 1.81
CA PHE A 443 -14.09 -44.68 1.57
C PHE A 443 -13.41 -44.07 0.34
N VAL A 444 -14.11 -43.95 -0.77
CA VAL A 444 -13.57 -43.37 -2.01
C VAL A 444 -13.25 -41.88 -1.84
N ILE A 445 -14.09 -41.10 -1.18
CA ILE A 445 -13.80 -39.69 -0.85
C ILE A 445 -12.53 -39.59 -0.01
N ASN A 446 -12.39 -40.42 1.03
CA ASN A 446 -11.19 -40.38 1.89
C ASN A 446 -9.92 -40.75 1.12
N GLN A 447 -9.99 -41.70 0.18
CA GLN A 447 -8.87 -42.00 -0.72
C GLN A 447 -8.53 -40.81 -1.60
N TYR A 448 -9.54 -40.21 -2.24
CA TYR A 448 -9.37 -39.01 -3.05
C TYR A 448 -8.72 -37.87 -2.25
N CYS A 449 -9.26 -37.52 -1.07
CA CYS A 449 -8.72 -36.51 -0.20
C CYS A 449 -7.25 -36.77 0.15
N ARG A 450 -6.88 -38.03 0.38
CA ARG A 450 -5.49 -38.44 0.67
C ARG A 450 -4.56 -38.25 -0.54
N TYR A 451 -4.98 -38.66 -1.73
CA TYR A 451 -4.18 -38.49 -2.95
C TYR A 451 -4.01 -37.00 -3.32
N MET A 452 -5.09 -36.23 -3.29
CA MET A 452 -5.06 -34.81 -3.63
C MET A 452 -4.28 -33.99 -2.60
N GLY A 453 -4.52 -34.24 -1.30
CA GLY A 453 -3.82 -33.57 -0.21
C GLY A 453 -2.31 -33.76 -0.30
N ARG A 454 -1.86 -35.00 -0.53
CA ARG A 454 -0.42 -35.30 -0.72
C ARG A 454 0.18 -34.56 -1.91
N ALA A 455 -0.51 -34.51 -3.05
CA ALA A 455 -0.02 -33.80 -4.24
C ALA A 455 0.12 -32.29 -3.99
N VAL A 456 -0.84 -31.68 -3.28
CA VAL A 456 -0.80 -30.27 -2.88
C VAL A 456 0.36 -29.99 -1.90
N GLU A 457 0.46 -30.77 -0.83
CA GLU A 457 1.45 -30.56 0.24
C GLU A 457 2.88 -30.84 -0.24
N ALA A 458 3.10 -31.87 -1.08
CA ALA A 458 4.40 -32.19 -1.66
C ALA A 458 4.96 -31.04 -2.52
N ASN A 459 4.07 -30.25 -3.12
CA ASN A 459 4.43 -29.06 -3.90
C ASN A 459 4.45 -27.77 -3.05
N GLY A 460 4.41 -27.88 -1.72
CA GLY A 460 4.44 -26.74 -0.81
C GLY A 460 3.17 -25.86 -0.86
N GLY A 461 2.06 -26.43 -1.32
CA GLY A 461 0.73 -25.84 -1.19
C GLY A 461 0.16 -26.08 0.20
N ARG A 462 -0.71 -25.17 0.64
CA ARG A 462 -1.51 -25.34 1.85
C ARG A 462 -2.93 -25.66 1.45
N LEU A 463 -3.42 -26.81 1.88
CA LEU A 463 -4.83 -27.17 1.74
C LEU A 463 -5.68 -26.22 2.60
N ASP A 464 -6.67 -25.56 2.00
CA ASP A 464 -7.62 -24.70 2.72
C ASP A 464 -8.79 -25.53 3.25
N LYS A 465 -9.54 -26.16 2.34
CA LYS A 465 -10.67 -27.03 2.69
C LYS A 465 -11.06 -27.97 1.57
N PHE A 466 -11.77 -29.03 1.96
CA PHE A 466 -12.60 -29.84 1.08
C PHE A 466 -14.04 -29.30 1.09
N ILE A 467 -14.67 -29.23 -0.08
CA ILE A 467 -16.06 -28.79 -0.28
C ILE A 467 -16.80 -29.92 -1.00
N GLY A 468 -17.25 -30.93 -0.25
CA GLY A 468 -17.72 -32.17 -0.87
C GLY A 468 -16.57 -32.91 -1.53
N ASP A 469 -16.64 -33.09 -2.84
CA ASP A 469 -15.60 -33.62 -3.73
C ASP A 469 -14.63 -32.56 -4.29
N GLY A 470 -14.90 -31.29 -3.98
CA GLY A 470 -14.04 -30.17 -4.33
C GLY A 470 -12.87 -29.97 -3.36
N VAL A 471 -11.74 -29.49 -3.87
CA VAL A 471 -10.52 -29.14 -3.14
C VAL A 471 -10.18 -27.69 -3.42
N MET A 472 -9.87 -26.93 -2.38
CA MET A 472 -9.25 -25.60 -2.49
C MET A 472 -7.88 -25.60 -1.83
N ALA A 473 -6.87 -25.11 -2.57
CA ALA A 473 -5.50 -25.01 -2.10
C ALA A 473 -4.86 -23.66 -2.43
N LEU A 474 -3.95 -23.23 -1.54
CA LEU A 474 -3.29 -21.93 -1.57
C LEU A 474 -1.77 -22.11 -1.72
N PHE A 475 -1.14 -21.36 -2.63
CA PHE A 475 0.29 -21.47 -2.92
C PHE A 475 0.95 -20.09 -2.95
N GLY A 476 2.16 -19.99 -2.38
CA GLY A 476 2.91 -18.72 -2.37
C GLY A 476 2.52 -17.76 -1.25
N ILE A 477 1.85 -18.23 -0.19
CA ILE A 477 1.48 -17.41 0.99
C ILE A 477 2.73 -16.72 1.58
N GLU A 478 3.85 -17.45 1.64
CA GLU A 478 5.13 -16.98 2.18
C GLU A 478 6.17 -16.72 1.08
N SER A 479 6.19 -17.53 0.03
CA SER A 479 7.21 -17.47 -1.03
C SER A 479 6.90 -16.52 -2.19
N GLY A 480 5.69 -15.95 -2.23
CA GLY A 480 5.27 -15.01 -3.27
C GLY A 480 4.60 -15.65 -4.48
N PRO A 481 4.01 -14.82 -5.37
CA PRO A 481 3.14 -15.29 -6.44
C PRO A 481 3.86 -16.07 -7.55
N GLU A 482 5.13 -15.77 -7.85
CA GLU A 482 5.89 -16.44 -8.92
C GLU A 482 6.19 -17.90 -8.55
N ASP A 483 6.70 -18.13 -7.34
CA ASP A 483 6.93 -19.48 -6.82
C ASP A 483 5.61 -20.20 -6.54
N GLY A 484 4.61 -19.48 -6.00
CA GLY A 484 3.26 -20.00 -5.81
C GLY A 484 2.61 -20.48 -7.12
N ALA A 485 2.76 -19.75 -8.21
CA ALA A 485 2.22 -20.14 -9.51
C ALA A 485 2.90 -21.40 -10.06
N ARG A 486 4.23 -21.49 -9.99
CA ARG A 486 4.96 -22.70 -10.41
C ARG A 486 4.55 -23.93 -9.61
N ARG A 487 4.49 -23.79 -8.28
CA ARG A 487 4.08 -24.86 -7.36
C ARG A 487 2.63 -25.28 -7.54
N ALA A 488 1.72 -24.34 -7.76
CA ALA A 488 0.32 -24.67 -8.03
C ALA A 488 0.16 -25.48 -9.34
N LEU A 489 0.94 -25.16 -10.37
CA LEU A 489 0.92 -25.89 -11.64
C LEU A 489 1.62 -27.25 -11.54
N ALA A 490 2.69 -27.36 -10.76
CA ALA A 490 3.30 -28.65 -10.42
C ALA A 490 2.33 -29.54 -9.63
N ALA A 491 1.62 -28.97 -8.64
CA ALA A 491 0.55 -29.66 -7.92
C ALA A 491 -0.58 -30.12 -8.85
N ALA A 492 -0.97 -29.30 -9.83
CA ALA A 492 -1.99 -29.69 -10.82
C ALA A 492 -1.55 -30.91 -11.65
N ARG A 493 -0.27 -31.00 -12.06
CA ARG A 493 0.28 -32.21 -12.71
C ARG A 493 0.23 -33.41 -11.79
N ASP A 494 0.71 -33.26 -10.57
CA ASP A 494 0.78 -34.36 -9.60
C ASP A 494 -0.62 -34.84 -9.18
N ILE A 495 -1.60 -33.94 -9.13
CA ILE A 495 -3.02 -34.27 -8.94
C ILE A 495 -3.52 -35.17 -10.09
N SER A 496 -3.22 -34.83 -11.35
CA SER A 496 -3.60 -35.67 -12.49
C SER A 496 -2.99 -37.07 -12.38
N VAL A 497 -1.69 -37.16 -12.12
CA VAL A 497 -0.98 -38.45 -12.00
C VAL A 497 -1.49 -39.25 -10.80
N ALA A 498 -1.77 -38.58 -9.68
CA ALA A 498 -2.29 -39.22 -8.48
C ALA A 498 -3.72 -39.76 -8.70
N LEU A 499 -4.55 -39.06 -9.47
CA LEU A 499 -5.88 -39.53 -9.83
C LEU A 499 -5.80 -40.79 -10.72
N ASP A 500 -4.89 -40.83 -11.69
CA ASP A 500 -4.70 -42.02 -12.54
C ASP A 500 -4.26 -43.24 -11.71
N ARG A 501 -3.36 -43.04 -10.74
CA ARG A 501 -2.95 -44.08 -9.79
C ARG A 501 -4.11 -44.54 -8.90
N MET A 502 -4.93 -43.61 -8.42
CA MET A 502 -6.13 -43.93 -7.64
C MET A 502 -7.13 -44.75 -8.48
N ASN A 503 -7.37 -44.34 -9.73
CA ASN A 503 -8.25 -45.05 -10.65
C ASN A 503 -7.79 -46.48 -10.92
N GLN A 504 -6.47 -46.70 -11.05
CA GLN A 504 -5.90 -48.04 -11.21
C GLN A 504 -6.02 -48.86 -9.92
N ALA A 505 -5.72 -48.27 -8.77
CA ALA A 505 -5.74 -48.97 -7.48
C ALA A 505 -7.15 -49.36 -7.01
N LEU A 506 -8.17 -48.60 -7.44
CA LEU A 506 -9.58 -48.79 -7.07
C LEU A 506 -10.43 -49.21 -8.28
N ALA A 507 -9.83 -49.80 -9.32
CA ALA A 507 -10.53 -50.10 -10.57
C ALA A 507 -11.79 -50.96 -10.34
N ASP A 508 -11.66 -51.99 -9.51
CA ASP A 508 -12.75 -52.92 -9.17
C ASP A 508 -13.84 -52.23 -8.31
N ASP A 509 -13.46 -51.22 -7.53
CA ASP A 509 -14.37 -50.49 -6.65
C ASP A 509 -15.12 -49.37 -7.40
N LEU A 510 -14.53 -48.74 -8.42
CA LEU A 510 -15.06 -47.52 -9.03
C LEU A 510 -16.07 -47.77 -10.16
N GLY A 511 -15.95 -48.89 -10.90
CA GLY A 511 -16.78 -49.23 -12.06
C GLY A 511 -16.55 -48.37 -13.31
N GLN A 512 -16.10 -47.12 -13.15
CA GLN A 512 -15.60 -46.25 -14.21
C GLN A 512 -14.50 -45.33 -13.66
N PRO A 513 -13.47 -44.96 -14.45
CA PRO A 513 -12.44 -44.04 -14.00
C PRO A 513 -13.01 -42.68 -13.60
N MET A 514 -12.59 -42.19 -12.43
CA MET A 514 -12.90 -40.85 -11.98
C MET A 514 -12.20 -39.82 -12.84
N ARG A 515 -12.88 -38.70 -13.09
CA ARG A 515 -12.34 -37.54 -13.80
C ARG A 515 -12.36 -36.33 -12.88
N ILE A 516 -11.46 -35.38 -13.12
CA ILE A 516 -11.34 -34.15 -12.32
C ILE A 516 -11.24 -32.94 -13.24
N GLY A 517 -11.76 -31.80 -12.81
CA GLY A 517 -11.44 -30.51 -13.39
C GLY A 517 -10.60 -29.69 -12.42
N ILE A 518 -9.60 -28.99 -12.93
CA ILE A 518 -8.67 -28.17 -12.16
C ILE A 518 -8.70 -26.74 -12.69
N GLY A 519 -8.83 -25.77 -11.79
CA GLY A 519 -8.79 -24.33 -12.08
C GLY A 519 -7.65 -23.66 -11.32
N VAL A 520 -6.78 -22.93 -12.01
CA VAL A 520 -5.66 -22.23 -11.36
C VAL A 520 -5.62 -20.74 -11.74
N HIS A 521 -5.66 -19.87 -10.73
CA HIS A 521 -5.56 -18.42 -10.91
C HIS A 521 -4.62 -17.78 -9.89
N VAL A 522 -3.85 -16.79 -10.35
CA VAL A 522 -3.04 -15.91 -9.50
C VAL A 522 -3.75 -14.58 -9.35
N GLY A 523 -3.92 -14.10 -8.11
CA GLY A 523 -4.48 -12.77 -7.89
C GLY A 523 -4.40 -12.30 -6.45
N ASP A 524 -4.85 -11.07 -6.22
CA ASP A 524 -4.83 -10.45 -4.90
C ASP A 524 -6.00 -10.95 -4.04
N VAL A 525 -5.69 -11.43 -2.84
CA VAL A 525 -6.64 -11.95 -1.84
C VAL A 525 -6.27 -11.48 -0.44
N ILE A 526 -7.22 -11.60 0.49
CA ILE A 526 -6.96 -11.50 1.92
C ILE A 526 -6.79 -12.92 2.47
N VAL A 527 -5.58 -13.25 2.93
CA VAL A 527 -5.28 -14.52 3.61
C VAL A 527 -5.34 -14.30 5.11
N GLY A 528 -6.14 -15.09 5.83
CA GLY A 528 -6.23 -14.97 7.29
C GLY A 528 -6.90 -16.16 7.94
N GLU A 529 -6.76 -16.24 9.26
CA GLU A 529 -7.45 -17.23 10.07
C GLU A 529 -8.93 -16.85 10.21
N MET A 530 -9.82 -17.74 9.79
CA MET A 530 -11.27 -17.53 9.81
C MET A 530 -11.98 -18.78 10.31
N GLY A 531 -13.03 -18.60 11.10
CA GLY A 531 -13.79 -19.68 11.73
C GLY A 531 -14.26 -19.30 13.12
N TYR A 532 -14.76 -20.27 13.89
CA TYR A 532 -15.24 -20.07 15.25
C TYR A 532 -14.68 -21.14 16.19
N ARG A 533 -14.04 -20.72 17.30
CA ARG A 533 -13.39 -21.60 18.29
C ARG A 533 -12.45 -22.62 17.62
N ASP A 534 -12.72 -23.90 17.79
CA ASP A 534 -11.88 -25.00 17.31
C ASP A 534 -11.97 -25.23 15.79
N THR A 535 -12.78 -24.44 15.07
CA THR A 535 -12.94 -24.51 13.61
C THR A 535 -12.23 -23.38 12.85
N VAL A 536 -11.28 -22.70 13.48
CA VAL A 536 -10.47 -21.67 12.84
C VAL A 536 -9.46 -22.31 11.89
N SER A 537 -9.50 -21.88 10.62
CA SER A 537 -8.58 -22.34 9.57
C SER A 537 -8.01 -21.16 8.79
N LEU A 538 -6.79 -21.29 8.28
CA LEU A 538 -6.21 -20.30 7.39
C LEU A 538 -6.86 -20.43 6.01
N THR A 539 -7.57 -19.40 5.58
CA THR A 539 -8.30 -19.39 4.30
C THR A 539 -8.01 -18.09 3.54
N ALA A 540 -8.41 -18.05 2.27
CA ALA A 540 -8.31 -16.86 1.42
C ALA A 540 -9.70 -16.37 1.01
N ILE A 541 -9.90 -15.05 1.05
CA ILE A 541 -11.09 -14.40 0.51
C ILE A 541 -10.66 -13.35 -0.51
N GLY A 542 -11.29 -13.35 -1.68
CA GLY A 542 -11.07 -12.33 -2.68
C GLY A 542 -11.65 -12.72 -4.02
N ASP A 543 -11.57 -11.76 -4.94
CA ASP A 543 -12.05 -11.96 -6.31
C ASP A 543 -11.30 -13.06 -7.05
N ALA A 544 -10.01 -13.22 -6.73
CA ALA A 544 -9.17 -14.25 -7.31
C ALA A 544 -9.62 -15.67 -6.90
N VAL A 545 -10.18 -15.85 -5.69
CA VAL A 545 -10.74 -17.14 -5.24
C VAL A 545 -11.93 -17.53 -6.11
N ASN A 546 -12.85 -16.58 -6.33
CA ASN A 546 -14.01 -16.80 -7.20
C ASN A 546 -13.57 -17.08 -8.64
N THR A 547 -12.57 -16.35 -9.13
CA THR A 547 -12.03 -16.57 -10.48
C THR A 547 -11.45 -17.98 -10.63
N ALA A 548 -10.64 -18.44 -9.68
CA ALA A 548 -10.07 -19.79 -9.69
C ALA A 548 -11.16 -20.88 -9.72
N SER A 549 -12.19 -20.75 -8.86
CA SER A 549 -13.33 -21.68 -8.84
C SER A 549 -14.12 -21.65 -10.17
N ARG A 550 -14.23 -20.51 -10.84
CA ARG A 550 -14.90 -20.43 -12.15
C ARG A 550 -14.08 -21.05 -13.27
N LEU A 551 -12.75 -20.91 -13.24
CA LEU A 551 -11.88 -21.61 -14.18
C LEU A 551 -11.99 -23.13 -13.99
N GLU A 552 -12.06 -23.60 -12.74
CA GLU A 552 -12.33 -25.01 -12.46
C GLU A 552 -13.66 -25.42 -13.12
N ALA A 553 -14.75 -24.71 -12.84
CA ALA A 553 -16.07 -25.05 -13.38
C ALA A 553 -16.13 -25.02 -14.92
N ALA A 554 -15.35 -24.14 -15.56
CA ALA A 554 -15.28 -24.03 -17.02
C ALA A 554 -14.75 -25.29 -17.72
N ASN A 555 -14.01 -26.15 -17.01
CA ASN A 555 -13.58 -27.44 -17.54
C ASN A 555 -14.77 -28.31 -17.99
N LYS A 556 -15.96 -28.17 -17.37
CA LYS A 556 -17.18 -28.89 -17.79
C LYS A 556 -17.63 -28.47 -19.19
N GLU A 557 -17.57 -27.17 -19.49
CA GLU A 557 -17.94 -26.63 -20.79
C GLU A 557 -16.93 -27.04 -21.87
N PHE A 558 -15.64 -27.02 -21.53
CA PHE A 558 -14.57 -27.32 -22.48
C PHE A 558 -14.22 -28.81 -22.60
N GLY A 559 -14.76 -29.67 -21.74
CA GLY A 559 -14.39 -31.09 -21.69
C GLY A 559 -12.91 -31.32 -21.34
N SER A 560 -12.32 -30.41 -20.56
CA SER A 560 -10.89 -30.37 -20.24
C SER A 560 -10.61 -30.83 -18.80
N GLN A 561 -9.34 -31.09 -18.48
CA GLN A 561 -8.92 -31.39 -17.11
C GLN A 561 -8.31 -30.17 -16.40
N LEU A 562 -7.65 -29.27 -17.13
CA LEU A 562 -7.04 -28.07 -16.55
C LEU A 562 -7.43 -26.81 -17.32
N VAL A 563 -7.87 -25.78 -16.58
CA VAL A 563 -8.00 -24.41 -17.06
C VAL A 563 -7.18 -23.51 -16.14
N LEU A 564 -6.25 -22.74 -16.72
CA LEU A 564 -5.49 -21.74 -15.98
C LEU A 564 -5.60 -20.36 -16.60
N SER A 565 -5.61 -19.31 -15.79
CA SER A 565 -5.61 -17.95 -16.33
C SER A 565 -4.30 -17.62 -17.07
N ALA A 566 -4.36 -16.74 -18.07
CA ALA A 566 -3.17 -16.25 -18.75
C ALA A 566 -2.19 -15.55 -17.78
N GLU A 567 -2.72 -14.93 -16.73
CA GLU A 567 -1.96 -14.35 -15.64
C GLU A 567 -1.16 -15.41 -14.85
N THR A 568 -1.76 -16.58 -14.61
CA THR A 568 -1.06 -17.72 -13.98
C THR A 568 0.12 -18.17 -14.84
N ALA A 569 -0.09 -18.35 -16.15
CA ALA A 569 0.96 -18.78 -17.07
C ALA A 569 2.13 -17.78 -17.12
N ALA A 570 1.81 -16.49 -17.25
CA ALA A 570 2.79 -15.42 -17.25
C ALA A 570 3.56 -15.34 -15.92
N THR A 571 2.87 -15.46 -14.78
CA THR A 571 3.48 -15.40 -13.45
C THR A 571 4.38 -16.62 -13.18
N ALA A 572 4.03 -17.78 -13.72
CA ALA A 572 4.84 -18.99 -13.63
C ALA A 572 6.04 -19.00 -14.60
N GLY A 573 6.06 -18.11 -15.60
CA GLY A 573 7.08 -18.09 -16.65
C GLY A 573 6.93 -19.24 -17.67
N LEU A 574 5.69 -19.69 -17.92
CA LEU A 574 5.42 -20.76 -18.88
C LEU A 574 5.22 -20.22 -20.30
N ASP A 575 5.87 -20.86 -21.27
CA ASP A 575 5.58 -20.64 -22.68
C ASP A 575 4.34 -21.43 -23.10
N MET A 576 3.29 -20.70 -23.49
CA MET A 576 2.00 -21.25 -23.90
C MET A 576 1.72 -20.99 -25.39
N SER A 577 2.75 -20.68 -26.19
CA SER A 577 2.67 -20.25 -27.60
C SER A 577 1.95 -21.22 -28.56
N GLY A 578 1.69 -22.46 -28.16
CA GLY A 578 0.91 -23.45 -28.93
C GLY A 578 -0.38 -23.94 -28.27
N ARG A 579 -0.86 -23.30 -27.19
CA ARG A 579 -2.01 -23.77 -26.40
C ARG A 579 -3.27 -22.96 -26.68
N THR A 580 -4.42 -23.63 -26.69
CA THR A 580 -5.72 -23.01 -26.95
C THR A 580 -6.06 -21.99 -25.87
N ARG A 581 -6.15 -20.72 -26.26
CA ARG A 581 -6.61 -19.61 -25.41
C ARG A 581 -8.10 -19.40 -25.61
N ARG A 582 -8.85 -19.29 -24.51
CA ARG A 582 -10.29 -19.03 -24.47
C ARG A 582 -10.59 -17.90 -23.49
N GLN A 583 -11.72 -17.24 -23.68
CA GLN A 583 -12.27 -16.31 -22.70
C GLN A 583 -13.30 -17.01 -21.85
N VAL A 584 -13.09 -16.99 -20.53
CA VAL A 584 -14.05 -17.52 -19.56
C VAL A 584 -14.83 -16.34 -18.96
N ALA A 585 -16.15 -16.37 -19.12
CA ALA A 585 -17.02 -15.38 -18.52
C ALA A 585 -17.13 -15.61 -17.01
N ILE A 586 -17.13 -14.53 -16.22
CA ILE A 586 -17.35 -14.59 -14.77
C ILE A 586 -18.77 -14.09 -14.48
N PRO A 587 -19.74 -14.97 -14.17
CA PRO A 587 -21.13 -14.56 -13.94
C PRO A 587 -21.27 -13.49 -12.86
N GLY A 588 -22.10 -12.48 -13.12
CA GLY A 588 -22.33 -11.34 -12.22
C GLY A 588 -21.37 -10.15 -12.44
N ARG A 589 -20.56 -10.15 -13.50
CA ARG A 589 -19.72 -9.02 -13.92
C ARG A 589 -19.52 -8.97 -15.45
N ASP A 590 -19.25 -7.77 -15.98
CA ASP A 590 -18.90 -7.53 -17.38
C ASP A 590 -17.41 -7.82 -17.71
N ARG A 591 -16.74 -8.72 -16.98
CA ARG A 591 -15.31 -9.01 -17.19
C ARG A 591 -15.10 -10.47 -17.57
N THR A 592 -14.43 -10.70 -18.68
CA THR A 592 -13.92 -12.01 -19.11
C THR A 592 -12.49 -12.19 -18.63
N VAL A 593 -12.10 -13.44 -18.37
CA VAL A 593 -10.72 -13.81 -18.04
C VAL A 593 -10.16 -14.64 -19.18
N ASP A 594 -9.04 -14.19 -19.73
CA ASP A 594 -8.28 -14.99 -20.68
C ASP A 594 -7.65 -16.19 -19.96
N ALA A 595 -7.88 -17.39 -20.49
CA ALA A 595 -7.42 -18.64 -19.92
C ALA A 595 -6.90 -19.61 -20.99
N PHE A 596 -5.99 -20.49 -20.59
CA PHE A 596 -5.53 -21.63 -21.37
C PHE A 596 -6.26 -22.88 -20.93
N VAL A 597 -6.67 -23.69 -21.90
CA VAL A 597 -7.44 -24.92 -21.69
C VAL A 597 -6.58 -26.12 -22.11
N LEU A 598 -6.42 -27.10 -21.23
CA LEU A 598 -5.61 -28.30 -21.46
C LEU A 598 -6.42 -29.57 -21.16
N ASN A 599 -6.32 -30.55 -22.06
CA ASN A 599 -6.99 -31.84 -21.92
C ASN A 599 -6.43 -32.64 -20.75
N SER A 600 -5.12 -32.55 -20.50
CA SER A 600 -4.48 -33.07 -19.30
C SER A 600 -3.59 -32.02 -18.65
N ALA A 601 -3.59 -31.95 -17.32
CA ALA A 601 -2.64 -31.15 -16.55
C ALA A 601 -1.20 -31.66 -16.75
N ALA A 602 -1.02 -32.96 -17.03
CA ALA A 602 0.28 -33.54 -17.38
C ALA A 602 0.88 -32.93 -18.67
N ASP A 603 0.05 -32.36 -19.54
CA ASP A 603 0.50 -31.72 -20.78
C ASP A 603 1.11 -30.33 -20.55
N LEU A 604 1.14 -29.80 -19.33
CA LEU A 604 1.75 -28.50 -19.05
C LEU A 604 3.24 -28.49 -19.45
N PRO A 605 3.73 -27.46 -20.16
CA PRO A 605 5.14 -27.37 -20.55
C PRO A 605 6.04 -27.20 -19.33
N GLU A 606 7.22 -27.84 -19.33
CA GLU A 606 8.18 -27.67 -18.23
C GLU A 606 8.52 -26.19 -18.04
N SER A 607 8.54 -25.72 -16.79
CA SER A 607 8.94 -24.34 -16.50
C SER A 607 10.41 -24.20 -16.85
N GLY A 608 10.75 -23.26 -17.73
CA GLY A 608 12.13 -22.96 -18.10
C GLY A 608 12.98 -22.60 -16.88
N GLY A 609 13.56 -23.62 -16.25
CA GLY A 609 14.49 -23.49 -15.15
C GLY A 609 15.88 -23.32 -15.73
N GLY A 610 16.39 -22.09 -15.72
CA GLY A 610 17.82 -21.85 -15.79
C GLY A 610 18.50 -22.66 -14.69
N THR A 611 19.30 -23.63 -15.10
CA THR A 611 20.28 -24.32 -14.27
C THR A 611 21.19 -23.27 -13.64
N LYS A 612 21.07 -23.05 -12.33
CA LYS A 612 22.16 -22.47 -11.54
C LYS A 612 23.08 -23.61 -11.14
N SER A 613 24.17 -23.73 -11.91
CA SER A 613 25.44 -24.23 -11.41
C SER A 613 25.98 -23.33 -10.29
#